data_AF-A0A3E0DYV6-F1
#
_entry.id   AF-A0A3E0DYV6-F1
#
_cell.length_a   1.000
_cell.length_b   1.000
_cell.length_c   1.000
_cell.angle_alpha   90.00
_cell.angle_beta   90.00
_cell.angle_gamma   90.00
#
_symmetry.space_group_name_H-M   'P 1'
#
loop_
_entity.id
_entity.type
_entity.pdbx_description
1 polymer ?
#
loop_
_entity_poly.entity_id
_entity_poly.type
_entity_poly.pdbx_seq_one_letter_code
_entity_poly.pdbx_strand_id
1 'polypeptide(L)'
;MKKENCYLEFGYFEDLNFEDLKFTFEKIKYSKNNSIETNDNYWLENFPKYSIEKFWFLDSDLKPNFKTADKTEFNWHFYSLIELLSINYGIEYIDLKKVDKNKGLLEYNPYEYPYGGIDGIVMFVKSFNSIPKIIDDGTSVYEINFETSEVFNITDLEDENKQNSSVEKFNAVKLLYKFANRFKQ
;
A
#
# COMPACT_ATOMS: atom_id res chain seq x y z
N MET A 1 11.67 -21.11 13.22
CA MET A 1 12.03 -19.68 13.05
C MET A 1 10.72 -18.91 12.90
N LYS A 2 10.54 -17.77 13.57
CA LYS A 2 9.34 -16.95 13.38
C LYS A 2 9.37 -16.46 11.93
N LYS A 3 8.35 -16.80 11.13
CA LYS A 3 8.12 -16.10 9.86
C LYS A 3 7.93 -14.63 10.23
N GLU A 4 8.88 -13.80 9.83
CA GLU A 4 8.70 -12.35 9.92
C GLU A 4 7.67 -11.96 8.86
N ASN A 5 6.62 -11.28 9.32
CA ASN A 5 5.59 -10.73 8.45
C ASN A 5 6.25 -9.85 7.38
N CYS A 6 5.64 -9.76 6.21
CA CYS A 6 5.97 -8.72 5.26
C CYS A 6 5.58 -7.36 5.84
N TYR A 7 6.23 -6.31 5.36
CA TYR A 7 6.01 -4.99 5.94
C TYR A 7 6.24 -3.85 4.94
N LEU A 8 5.55 -2.74 5.19
CA LEU A 8 5.82 -1.43 4.61
C LEU A 8 6.23 -0.46 5.72
N GLU A 9 7.46 0.02 5.65
CA GLU A 9 7.99 1.09 6.50
C GLU A 9 7.77 2.45 5.86
N PHE A 10 7.35 3.42 6.67
CA PHE A 10 7.11 4.78 6.21
C PHE A 10 7.44 5.83 7.27
N GLY A 11 7.80 7.03 6.80
CA GLY A 11 7.91 8.22 7.63
C GLY A 11 6.61 8.99 7.70
N TYR A 12 6.37 9.71 8.80
CA TYR A 12 5.31 10.71 8.93
C TYR A 12 5.80 11.91 9.74
N PHE A 13 5.21 13.09 9.52
CA PHE A 13 5.65 14.33 10.17
C PHE A 13 4.71 14.79 11.28
N GLU A 14 3.41 14.54 11.12
CA GLU A 14 2.38 14.90 12.09
C GLU A 14 1.76 13.65 12.67
N ASP A 15 1.60 13.59 14.00
CA ASP A 15 0.93 12.46 14.66
C ASP A 15 -0.47 12.22 14.09
N LEU A 16 -1.18 13.29 13.74
CA LEU A 16 -2.51 13.22 13.13
C LEU A 16 -2.52 12.39 11.84
N ASN A 17 -1.49 12.49 11.01
CA ASN A 17 -1.39 11.68 9.79
C ASN A 17 -1.32 10.19 10.09
N PHE A 18 -0.59 9.81 11.15
CA PHE A 18 -0.53 8.42 11.58
C PHE A 18 -1.86 7.97 12.19
N GLU A 19 -2.48 8.78 13.04
CA GLU A 19 -3.75 8.41 13.69
C GLU A 19 -4.88 8.25 12.67
N ASP A 20 -4.99 9.16 11.70
CA ASP A 20 -5.96 9.03 10.60
C ASP A 20 -5.68 7.77 9.76
N LEU A 21 -4.41 7.53 9.40
CA LEU A 21 -4.02 6.31 8.67
C LEU A 21 -4.38 5.06 9.46
N LYS A 22 -4.11 5.03 10.77
CA LYS A 22 -4.43 3.90 11.66
C LYS A 22 -5.92 3.68 11.74
N PHE A 23 -6.70 4.74 11.90
CA PHE A 23 -8.17 4.65 11.92
C PHE A 23 -8.71 4.01 10.64
N THR A 24 -8.32 4.53 9.48
CA THR A 24 -8.80 4.01 8.19
C THR A 24 -8.27 2.59 7.92
N PHE A 25 -7.00 2.32 8.26
CA PHE A 25 -6.39 0.99 8.13
C PHE A 25 -7.16 -0.06 8.92
N GLU A 26 -7.57 0.21 10.16
CA GLU A 26 -8.34 -0.77 10.94
C GLU A 26 -9.69 -1.11 10.30
N LYS A 27 -10.32 -0.16 9.57
CA LYS A 27 -11.54 -0.44 8.80
C LYS A 27 -11.25 -1.34 7.59
N ILE A 28 -10.20 -1.03 6.84
CA ILE A 28 -9.76 -1.83 5.69
C ILE A 28 -9.39 -3.25 6.15
N LYS A 29 -8.58 -3.37 7.20
CA LYS A 29 -8.19 -4.64 7.80
C LYS A 29 -9.39 -5.45 8.25
N TYR A 30 -10.35 -4.81 8.93
CA TYR A 30 -11.56 -5.50 9.37
C TYR A 30 -12.38 -6.01 8.18
N SER A 31 -12.60 -5.18 7.16
CA SER A 31 -13.30 -5.56 5.93
C SER A 31 -12.58 -6.71 5.22
N LYS A 32 -11.26 -6.60 5.02
CA LYS A 32 -10.45 -7.58 4.30
C LYS A 32 -10.33 -8.93 4.99
N ASN A 33 -9.96 -8.92 6.26
CA ASN A 33 -9.67 -10.16 6.98
C ASN A 33 -10.95 -10.92 7.36
N ASN A 34 -12.13 -10.28 7.27
CA ASN A 34 -13.43 -10.91 7.53
C ASN A 34 -14.30 -11.04 6.27
N SER A 35 -13.79 -10.69 5.08
CA SER A 35 -14.53 -10.69 3.82
C SER A 35 -15.86 -9.93 3.87
N ILE A 36 -15.85 -8.74 4.48
CA ILE A 36 -17.04 -7.89 4.63
C ILE A 36 -17.02 -6.82 3.55
N GLU A 37 -17.99 -6.87 2.65
CA GLU A 37 -18.25 -5.80 1.69
C GLU A 37 -18.94 -4.61 2.38
N THR A 38 -18.52 -3.40 2.01
CA THR A 38 -19.12 -2.15 2.48
C THR A 38 -19.38 -1.24 1.28
N ASN A 39 -20.26 -0.24 1.45
CA ASN A 39 -20.68 0.63 0.36
C ASN A 39 -19.77 1.86 0.20
N ASP A 40 -19.93 2.57 -0.92
CA ASP A 40 -19.12 3.73 -1.27
C ASP A 40 -19.21 4.89 -0.26
N ASN A 41 -20.38 5.14 0.35
CA ASN A 41 -20.55 6.17 1.38
C ASN A 41 -19.68 5.87 2.60
N TYR A 42 -19.62 4.60 3.01
CA TYR A 42 -18.82 4.17 4.15
C TYR A 42 -17.35 4.57 3.98
N TRP A 43 -16.78 4.37 2.80
CA TRP A 43 -15.38 4.71 2.55
C TRP A 43 -15.13 6.21 2.49
N LEU A 44 -16.03 6.99 1.89
CA LEU A 44 -15.91 8.45 1.90
C LEU A 44 -15.98 9.05 3.31
N GLU A 45 -16.78 8.44 4.21
CA GLU A 45 -16.90 8.89 5.61
C GLU A 45 -15.72 8.49 6.49
N ASN A 46 -14.99 7.42 6.15
CA ASN A 46 -13.90 6.88 6.96
C ASN A 46 -12.50 7.25 6.44
N PHE A 47 -12.41 8.04 5.38
CA PHE A 47 -11.16 8.64 4.91
C PHE A 47 -11.15 10.14 5.24
N PRO A 48 -10.02 10.70 5.70
CA PRO A 48 -9.93 12.14 5.89
C PRO A 48 -9.92 12.83 4.52
N LYS A 49 -10.52 14.03 4.46
CA LYS A 49 -10.65 14.82 3.23
C LYS A 49 -9.33 14.94 2.46
N TYR A 50 -8.23 15.29 3.13
CA TYR A 50 -6.91 15.49 2.49
C TYR A 50 -6.33 14.22 1.85
N SER A 51 -6.78 13.04 2.29
CA SER A 51 -6.42 11.75 1.67
C SER A 51 -7.26 11.51 0.42
N ILE A 52 -8.57 11.78 0.49
CA ILE A 52 -9.50 11.65 -0.66
C ILE A 52 -9.11 12.60 -1.81
N GLU A 53 -8.64 13.80 -1.50
CA GLU A 53 -8.22 14.80 -2.50
C GLU A 53 -7.12 14.29 -3.46
N LYS A 54 -6.40 13.22 -3.10
CA LYS A 54 -5.30 12.63 -3.90
C LYS A 54 -5.73 11.59 -4.91
N PHE A 55 -7.02 11.24 -4.95
CA PHE A 55 -7.56 10.22 -5.85
C PHE A 55 -8.46 10.84 -6.90
N TRP A 56 -8.59 10.19 -8.04
CA TRP A 56 -9.57 10.57 -9.06
C TRP A 56 -10.81 9.66 -8.97
N PHE A 57 -11.92 10.14 -9.55
CA PHE A 57 -13.23 9.51 -9.55
C PHE A 57 -13.83 9.49 -10.96
N LEU A 58 -14.51 8.40 -11.35
CA LEU A 58 -15.32 8.32 -12.57
C LEU A 58 -16.58 9.19 -12.44
N ASP A 59 -17.13 9.65 -13.56
CA ASP A 59 -18.38 10.44 -13.56
C ASP A 59 -19.60 9.70 -13.00
N SER A 60 -19.59 8.37 -13.03
CA SER A 60 -20.62 7.52 -12.45
C SER A 60 -20.49 7.33 -10.93
N ASP A 61 -19.37 7.72 -10.34
CA ASP A 61 -19.09 7.47 -8.94
C ASP A 61 -19.93 8.34 -8.02
N LEU A 62 -20.13 7.85 -6.79
CA LEU A 62 -20.41 8.72 -5.67
C LEU A 62 -19.17 9.60 -5.40
N LYS A 63 -19.28 10.92 -5.58
CA LYS A 63 -18.15 11.86 -5.43
C LYS A 63 -18.29 12.75 -4.20
N PRO A 64 -17.17 13.13 -3.57
CA PRO A 64 -17.17 14.19 -2.57
C PRO A 64 -17.49 15.56 -3.20
N ASN A 65 -18.03 16.48 -2.40
CA ASN A 65 -18.31 17.86 -2.83
C ASN A 65 -17.09 18.80 -2.70
N PHE A 66 -15.90 18.30 -3.02
CA PHE A 66 -14.65 19.08 -3.01
C PHE A 66 -13.76 18.64 -4.18
N LYS A 67 -12.76 19.45 -4.52
CA LYS A 67 -11.84 19.15 -5.62
C LYS A 67 -11.01 17.91 -5.30
N THR A 68 -10.96 16.97 -6.24
CA THR A 68 -10.13 15.77 -6.17
C THR A 68 -9.08 15.78 -7.28
N ALA A 69 -8.21 14.77 -7.33
CA ALA A 69 -7.16 14.68 -8.34
C ALA A 69 -7.74 14.46 -9.73
N ASP A 70 -7.07 15.01 -10.74
CA ASP A 70 -7.39 14.75 -12.14
C ASP A 70 -6.97 13.32 -12.52
N LYS A 71 -7.69 12.71 -13.46
CA LYS A 71 -7.35 11.39 -13.98
C LYS A 71 -6.04 11.48 -14.77
N THR A 72 -4.98 10.90 -14.22
CA THR A 72 -3.69 10.70 -14.90
C THR A 72 -3.42 9.20 -15.02
N GLU A 73 -2.35 8.83 -15.73
CA GLU A 73 -1.89 7.44 -15.79
C GLU A 73 -1.31 6.93 -14.45
N PHE A 74 -1.00 7.85 -13.53
CA PHE A 74 -0.33 7.56 -12.26
C PHE A 74 -1.22 7.75 -11.03
N ASN A 75 -2.31 8.51 -11.16
CA ASN A 75 -3.27 8.67 -10.08
C ASN A 75 -4.19 7.45 -9.97
N TRP A 76 -4.40 7.03 -8.73
CA TRP A 76 -5.31 5.93 -8.42
C TRP A 76 -6.76 6.39 -8.44
N HIS A 77 -7.60 5.53 -9.01
CA HIS A 77 -9.04 5.62 -8.84
C HIS A 77 -9.40 5.26 -7.40
N PHE A 78 -10.17 6.10 -6.71
CA PHE A 78 -10.47 5.90 -5.29
C PHE A 78 -11.09 4.53 -5.03
N TYR A 79 -12.19 4.19 -5.70
CA TYR A 79 -12.91 2.94 -5.43
C TYR A 79 -12.16 1.69 -5.90
N SER A 80 -11.33 1.76 -6.93
CA SER A 80 -10.49 0.62 -7.32
C SER A 80 -9.38 0.35 -6.32
N LEU A 81 -8.81 1.40 -5.70
CA LEU A 81 -7.87 1.22 -4.60
C LEU A 81 -8.57 0.56 -3.40
N ILE A 82 -9.76 1.04 -3.04
CA ILE A 82 -10.53 0.47 -1.94
C ILE A 82 -10.85 -1.00 -2.20
N GLU A 83 -11.41 -1.32 -3.37
CA GLU A 83 -11.76 -2.69 -3.75
C GLU A 83 -10.54 -3.62 -3.69
N LEU A 84 -9.39 -3.15 -4.18
CA LEU A 84 -8.13 -3.86 -4.04
C LEU A 84 -7.84 -4.12 -2.56
N LEU A 85 -7.71 -3.06 -1.75
CA LEU A 85 -7.26 -3.17 -0.37
C LEU A 85 -8.22 -3.93 0.55
N SER A 86 -9.54 -3.80 0.35
CA SER A 86 -10.56 -4.30 1.26
C SER A 86 -11.13 -5.65 0.85
N ILE A 87 -11.03 -6.05 -0.42
CA ILE A 87 -11.60 -7.32 -0.92
C ILE A 87 -10.53 -8.17 -1.61
N ASN A 88 -9.92 -7.64 -2.67
CA ASN A 88 -9.20 -8.45 -3.65
C ASN A 88 -7.72 -8.68 -3.32
N TYR A 89 -7.14 -7.98 -2.33
CA TYR A 89 -5.71 -8.09 -2.06
C TYR A 89 -5.33 -9.49 -1.57
N GLY A 90 -4.28 -10.10 -2.14
CA GLY A 90 -3.85 -11.47 -1.80
C GLY A 90 -3.10 -11.59 -0.47
N ILE A 91 -3.48 -10.80 0.53
CA ILE A 91 -2.81 -10.66 1.82
C ILE A 91 -3.78 -10.70 3.00
N GLU A 92 -3.25 -10.98 4.18
CA GLU A 92 -3.87 -10.73 5.49
C GLU A 92 -3.15 -9.58 6.18
N TYR A 93 -3.88 -8.54 6.57
CA TYR A 93 -3.30 -7.44 7.34
C TYR A 93 -3.09 -7.85 8.79
N ILE A 94 -1.88 -7.61 9.33
CA ILE A 94 -1.54 -7.97 10.70
C ILE A 94 -1.66 -6.77 11.63
N ASP A 95 -0.93 -5.69 11.37
CA ASP A 95 -0.95 -4.51 12.24
C ASP A 95 -0.46 -3.26 11.50
N LEU A 96 -0.73 -2.10 12.08
CA LEU A 96 -0.12 -0.83 11.74
C LEU A 96 0.33 -0.16 13.04
N LYS A 97 1.63 -0.01 13.25
CA LYS A 97 2.18 0.46 14.53
C LYS A 97 3.23 1.55 14.37
N LYS A 98 3.33 2.41 15.39
CA LYS A 98 4.46 3.32 15.55
C LYS A 98 5.66 2.50 16.03
N VAL A 99 6.79 2.62 15.34
CA VAL A 99 8.06 2.00 15.77
C VAL A 99 9.05 3.04 16.28
N ASP A 100 8.86 4.30 15.89
CA ASP A 100 9.57 5.48 16.43
C ASP A 100 8.69 6.73 16.26
N LYS A 101 9.13 7.88 16.78
CA LYS A 101 8.44 9.18 16.78
C LYS A 101 7.91 9.60 15.41
N ASN A 102 8.67 9.32 14.35
CA ASN A 102 8.33 9.70 12.97
C ASN A 102 8.35 8.50 12.02
N LYS A 103 8.21 7.28 12.55
CA LYS A 103 8.35 6.04 11.79
C LYS A 103 7.22 5.07 12.10
N GLY A 104 6.50 4.68 11.05
CA GLY A 104 5.41 3.72 11.10
C GLY A 104 5.75 2.45 10.34
N LEU A 105 5.09 1.36 10.72
CA LEU A 105 5.23 0.05 10.10
C LEU A 105 3.84 -0.56 9.88
N LEU A 106 3.51 -0.90 8.64
CA LEU A 106 2.34 -1.70 8.28
C LEU A 106 2.80 -3.13 8.05
N GLU A 107 2.28 -4.08 8.80
CA GLU A 107 2.61 -5.51 8.71
C GLU A 107 1.49 -6.31 8.06
N TYR A 108 1.85 -7.26 7.21
CA TYR A 108 0.92 -8.15 6.52
C TYR A 108 1.55 -9.51 6.22
N ASN A 109 0.69 -10.51 5.99
CA ASN A 109 1.09 -11.82 5.50
C ASN A 109 0.62 -11.97 4.05
N PRO A 110 1.53 -12.19 3.08
CA PRO A 110 1.14 -12.49 1.72
C PRO A 110 0.75 -13.97 1.59
N TYR A 111 -0.36 -14.26 0.90
CA TYR A 111 -0.85 -15.61 0.68
C TYR A 111 -0.63 -16.12 -0.75
N GLU A 112 -0.54 -15.21 -1.71
CA GLU A 112 -0.31 -15.50 -3.11
C GLU A 112 0.66 -14.49 -3.73
N TYR A 113 1.27 -14.81 -4.88
CA TYR A 113 2.12 -13.86 -5.59
C TYR A 113 1.85 -13.91 -7.11
N PRO A 114 1.70 -12.77 -7.79
CA PRO A 114 1.64 -11.42 -7.22
C PRO A 114 0.30 -11.20 -6.49
N TYR A 115 0.33 -10.67 -5.26
CA TYR A 115 -0.89 -10.46 -4.46
C TYR A 115 -1.66 -9.19 -4.83
N GLY A 116 -1.56 -8.70 -6.07
CA GLY A 116 -2.12 -7.41 -6.50
C GLY A 116 -1.11 -6.28 -6.64
N GLY A 117 0.19 -6.58 -6.44
CA GLY A 117 1.29 -5.63 -6.55
C GLY A 117 1.43 -4.72 -5.32
N ILE A 118 2.58 -4.06 -5.19
CA ILE A 118 2.88 -3.22 -4.02
C ILE A 118 2.28 -1.81 -4.12
N ASP A 119 1.92 -1.38 -5.33
CA ASP A 119 1.51 -0.01 -5.62
C ASP A 119 0.30 0.42 -4.81
N GLY A 120 -0.68 -0.48 -4.64
CA GLY A 120 -1.88 -0.20 -3.86
C GLY A 120 -1.56 0.17 -2.41
N ILE A 121 -0.75 -0.62 -1.72
CA ILE A 121 -0.42 -0.35 -0.31
C ILE A 121 0.49 0.87 -0.15
N VAL A 122 1.41 1.09 -1.10
CA VAL A 122 2.27 2.29 -1.14
C VAL A 122 1.44 3.54 -1.33
N MET A 123 0.51 3.54 -2.29
CA MET A 123 -0.35 4.69 -2.57
C MET A 123 -1.37 4.96 -1.47
N PHE A 124 -1.89 3.91 -0.83
CA PHE A 124 -2.70 4.03 0.38
C PHE A 124 -1.94 4.74 1.49
N VAL A 125 -0.75 4.28 1.87
CA VAL A 125 0.01 4.94 2.94
C VAL A 125 0.38 6.38 2.56
N LYS A 126 0.80 6.60 1.31
CA LYS A 126 1.14 7.94 0.81
C LYS A 126 -0.04 8.92 0.83
N SER A 127 -1.28 8.44 0.65
CA SER A 127 -2.44 9.33 0.64
C SER A 127 -2.65 10.01 1.99
N PHE A 128 -2.10 9.47 3.07
CA PHE A 128 -2.14 10.08 4.40
C PHE A 128 -0.99 11.07 4.68
N ASN A 129 -0.31 11.59 3.66
CA ASN A 129 0.89 12.45 3.80
C ASN A 129 2.09 11.74 4.44
N SER A 130 2.04 10.43 4.54
CA SER A 130 3.18 9.59 4.90
C SER A 130 4.12 9.40 3.70
N ILE A 131 5.37 9.05 3.99
CA ILE A 131 6.40 8.79 2.98
C ILE A 131 6.79 7.31 3.08
N PRO A 132 6.24 6.43 2.23
CA PRO A 132 6.74 5.06 2.07
C PRO A 132 8.24 5.05 1.77
N LYS A 133 8.99 4.16 2.43
CA LYS A 133 10.46 4.09 2.33
C LYS A 133 10.99 2.70 1.98
N ILE A 134 10.57 1.68 2.71
CA ILE A 134 11.04 0.31 2.54
C ILE A 134 9.83 -0.61 2.50
N ILE A 135 9.85 -1.61 1.63
CA ILE A 135 8.86 -2.69 1.63
C ILE A 135 9.55 -4.05 1.54
N ASP A 136 9.28 -4.93 2.51
CA ASP A 136 9.46 -6.38 2.33
C ASP A 136 8.16 -6.91 1.73
N ASP A 137 8.20 -7.23 0.44
CA ASP A 137 7.02 -7.69 -0.30
C ASP A 137 6.83 -9.22 -0.23
N GLY A 138 7.71 -9.94 0.46
CA GLY A 138 7.74 -11.40 0.53
C GLY A 138 8.64 -12.06 -0.51
N THR A 139 9.16 -11.30 -1.47
CA THR A 139 10.17 -11.74 -2.44
C THR A 139 11.53 -11.17 -2.12
N SER A 140 11.60 -9.90 -1.74
CA SER A 140 12.80 -9.22 -1.27
C SER A 140 12.44 -7.98 -0.45
N VAL A 141 13.47 -7.33 0.08
CA VAL A 141 13.36 -5.99 0.66
C VAL A 141 13.71 -4.95 -0.39
N TYR A 142 12.80 -4.00 -0.62
CA TYR A 142 12.95 -2.95 -1.62
C TYR A 142 12.94 -1.56 -0.99
N GLU A 143 13.81 -0.68 -1.49
CA GLU A 143 13.73 0.77 -1.23
C GLU A 143 12.79 1.43 -2.23
N ILE A 144 11.91 2.30 -1.74
CA ILE A 144 10.92 3.05 -2.51
C ILE A 144 11.44 4.48 -2.73
N ASN A 145 11.61 4.84 -4.00
CA ASN A 145 12.08 6.16 -4.41
C ASN A 145 11.03 6.86 -5.26
N PHE A 146 10.48 7.96 -4.74
CA PHE A 146 9.50 8.78 -5.45
C PHE A 146 10.19 9.75 -6.40
N GLU A 147 9.83 9.69 -7.68
CA GLU A 147 10.22 10.69 -8.68
C GLU A 147 9.28 11.90 -8.62
N THR A 148 8.00 11.64 -8.36
CA THR A 148 6.95 12.66 -8.19
C THR A 148 6.01 12.28 -7.05
N SER A 149 4.93 13.04 -6.85
CA SER A 149 3.87 12.67 -5.91
C SER A 149 3.06 11.44 -6.35
N GLU A 150 3.20 10.98 -7.58
CA GLU A 150 2.37 9.90 -8.15
C GLU A 150 3.22 8.72 -8.64
N VAL A 151 4.47 8.99 -9.02
CA VAL A 151 5.39 7.99 -9.62
C VAL A 151 6.50 7.63 -8.65
N PHE A 152 6.73 6.34 -8.48
CA PHE A 152 7.86 5.80 -7.75
C PHE A 152 8.50 4.63 -8.49
N ASN A 153 9.78 4.43 -8.21
CA ASN A 153 10.51 3.22 -8.57
C ASN A 153 10.96 2.51 -7.29
N ILE A 154 11.34 1.25 -7.43
CA ILE A 154 11.86 0.45 -6.33
C ILE A 154 13.22 -0.14 -6.68
N THR A 155 14.09 -0.21 -5.67
CA THR A 155 15.42 -0.82 -5.75
C THR A 155 15.46 -2.06 -4.86
N ASP A 156 15.79 -3.22 -5.41
CA ASP A 156 16.00 -4.45 -4.64
C ASP A 156 17.27 -4.31 -3.79
N LEU A 157 17.13 -4.30 -2.47
CA LEU A 157 18.27 -4.13 -1.55
C LEU A 157 19.04 -5.43 -1.30
N GLU A 158 18.48 -6.57 -1.68
CA GLU A 158 19.05 -7.90 -1.45
C GLU A 158 19.63 -8.52 -2.73
N ASP A 159 19.32 -7.95 -3.91
CA ASP A 159 20.03 -8.28 -5.15
C ASP A 159 21.45 -7.69 -5.14
N GLU A 160 22.44 -8.50 -5.50
CA GLU A 160 23.85 -8.10 -5.50
C GLU A 160 24.12 -6.86 -6.38
N ASN A 161 23.34 -6.69 -7.45
CA ASN A 161 23.47 -5.56 -8.36
C ASN A 161 22.53 -4.40 -8.02
N LYS A 162 21.74 -4.52 -6.95
CA LYS A 162 20.70 -3.56 -6.55
C LYS A 162 19.80 -3.14 -7.71
N GLN A 163 19.17 -4.13 -8.37
CA GLN A 163 18.30 -3.89 -9.51
C GLN A 163 17.22 -2.85 -9.19
N ASN A 164 17.01 -1.89 -10.10
CA ASN A 164 15.99 -0.83 -9.97
C ASN A 164 14.93 -0.94 -11.07
N SER A 165 13.65 -0.80 -10.70
CA SER A 165 12.51 -0.96 -11.60
C SER A 165 12.41 0.09 -12.72
N SER A 166 13.03 1.26 -12.55
CA SER A 166 13.11 2.29 -13.61
C SER A 166 14.08 1.92 -14.73
N VAL A 167 15.05 1.04 -14.45
CA VAL A 167 16.07 0.60 -15.41
C VAL A 167 15.63 -0.69 -16.10
N GLU A 168 15.20 -1.68 -15.33
CA GLU A 168 14.77 -2.98 -15.84
C GLU A 168 13.61 -3.53 -15.00
N LYS A 169 12.56 -3.97 -15.69
CA LYS A 169 11.44 -4.65 -15.04
C LYS A 169 11.91 -5.94 -14.37
N PHE A 170 11.44 -6.18 -13.15
CA PHE A 170 11.74 -7.44 -12.47
C PHE A 170 11.19 -8.64 -13.22
N ASN A 171 11.97 -9.71 -13.23
CA ASN A 171 11.56 -10.97 -13.83
C ASN A 171 10.53 -11.67 -12.93
N ALA A 172 9.28 -11.74 -13.38
CA ALA A 172 8.18 -12.33 -12.63
C ALA A 172 8.43 -13.80 -12.21
N VAL A 173 9.12 -14.58 -13.04
CA VAL A 173 9.47 -15.98 -12.72
C VAL A 173 10.50 -16.03 -11.58
N LYS A 174 11.52 -15.15 -11.60
CA LYS A 174 12.51 -15.04 -10.51
C LYS A 174 11.82 -14.64 -9.19
N LEU A 175 10.90 -13.68 -9.25
CA LEU A 175 10.13 -13.22 -8.08
C LEU A 175 9.26 -14.34 -7.50
N LEU A 176 8.56 -15.12 -8.35
CA LEU A 176 7.76 -16.25 -7.91
C LEU A 176 8.62 -17.33 -7.22
N TYR A 177 9.82 -17.60 -7.74
CA TYR A 177 10.76 -18.51 -7.07
C TYR A 177 11.24 -17.98 -5.73
N LYS A 178 11.58 -16.69 -5.63
CA LYS A 178 11.95 -16.04 -4.35
C LYS A 178 10.81 -16.20 -3.33
N PHE A 179 9.57 -15.86 -3.73
CA PHE A 179 8.38 -16.01 -2.91
C PHE A 179 8.19 -17.45 -2.41
N ALA A 180 8.18 -18.42 -3.33
CA ALA A 180 7.96 -19.83 -3.00
C ALA A 180 9.02 -20.39 -2.04
N ASN A 181 10.26 -19.90 -2.12
CA ASN A 181 11.35 -20.33 -1.25
C ASN A 181 11.25 -19.74 0.17
N ARG A 182 10.64 -18.55 0.34
CA ARG A 182 10.38 -17.95 1.67
C ARG A 182 9.52 -18.85 2.56
N PHE A 183 8.57 -19.59 1.98
CA PHE A 183 7.67 -20.47 2.73
C PHE A 183 8.24 -21.86 3.05
N LYS A 184 9.39 -22.22 2.46
CA LYS A 184 10.07 -23.50 2.68
C LYS A 184 11.07 -23.48 3.85
N GLN A 185 11.39 -22.30 4.39
CA GLN A 185 12.30 -22.08 5.52
C GLN A 185 11.52 -21.97 6.83
#